data_AF-A0A945VHI6-F1
#
_entry.id   AF-A0A945VHI6-F1
#
_cell.length_a   1.000
_cell.length_b   1.000
_cell.length_c   1.000
_cell.angle_alpha   90.00
_cell.angle_beta   90.00
_cell.angle_gamma   90.00
#
_symmetry.space_group_name_H-M   'P 1'
#
loop_
_entity.id
_entity.type
_entity.pdbx_description
1 polymer ?
#
loop_
_entity_poly.entity_id
_entity_poly.type
_entity_poly.pdbx_seq_one_letter_code
_entity_poly.pdbx_strand_id
1 'polypeptide(L)'
;YRENIEKLKEYKEKHGHCDPPQKYPVVGRFVSKIRTRYKDQIENPNNIRKRPLTQEDIDELVEMGFEFTSPRMDVKIGLQKMQEIAKKRNGKCLSKKYYNNTTKLIFKCSEKNHPEFPMSPDSITQGKWCRNCYLDEIKEFKDKTIEDMKNFAKSLGGDCLSSEYKGYTKKLHWICNNKHNWPATPWEIIRNNKWCQDCDGNN
;
A
#
# COMPACT_ATOMS: atom_id res chain seq x y z
N TYR A 1 22.23 20.00 18.73
CA TYR A 1 22.69 19.56 17.40
C TYR A 1 24.06 18.90 17.53
N ARG A 2 25.09 19.63 17.95
CA ARG A 2 26.45 19.12 18.24
C ARG A 2 26.50 17.84 19.08
N GLU A 3 25.83 17.81 20.23
CA GLU A 3 25.77 16.61 21.10
C GLU A 3 25.19 15.36 20.38
N ASN A 4 24.24 15.54 19.47
CA ASN A 4 23.68 14.41 18.70
C ASN A 4 24.61 13.97 17.56
N ILE A 5 25.44 14.89 17.04
CA ILE A 5 26.47 14.59 16.04
C ILE A 5 27.59 13.76 16.70
N GLU A 6 28.01 14.10 17.91
CA GLU A 6 29.00 13.31 18.68
C GLU A 6 28.49 11.89 18.94
N LYS A 7 27.26 11.74 19.43
CA LYS A 7 26.65 10.41 19.62
C LYS A 7 26.48 9.64 18.30
N LEU A 8 26.30 10.33 17.17
CA LEU A 8 26.24 9.69 15.86
C LEU A 8 27.63 9.22 15.40
N LYS A 9 28.69 9.96 15.73
CA LYS A 9 30.09 9.53 15.52
C LYS A 9 30.40 8.27 16.33
N GLU A 10 30.03 8.24 17.61
CA GLU A 10 30.17 7.04 18.46
C GLU A 10 29.40 5.84 17.89
N TYR A 11 28.17 6.05 17.42
CA TYR A 11 27.39 5.00 16.75
C TYR A 11 28.11 4.48 15.50
N LYS A 12 28.64 5.38 14.66
CA LYS A 12 29.39 5.01 13.46
C LYS A 12 30.63 4.20 13.80
N GLU A 13 31.39 4.60 14.82
CA GLU A 13 32.59 3.87 15.26
C GLU A 13 32.25 2.44 15.69
N LYS A 14 31.13 2.27 16.39
CA LYS A 14 30.68 0.95 16.86
C LYS A 14 30.06 0.06 15.77
N HIS A 15 29.34 0.65 14.81
CA HIS A 15 28.50 -0.10 13.85
C HIS A 15 28.97 0.00 12.40
N GLY A 16 29.94 0.87 12.09
CA GLY A 16 30.46 1.08 10.74
C GLY A 16 29.59 1.94 9.82
N HIS A 17 28.44 2.43 10.29
CA HIS A 17 27.50 3.23 9.49
C HIS A 17 26.76 4.27 10.34
N CYS A 18 26.22 5.33 9.71
CA CYS A 18 25.45 6.39 10.37
C CYS A 18 23.91 6.18 10.28
N ASP A 19 23.45 4.93 10.30
CA ASP A 19 22.02 4.58 10.12
C ASP A 19 21.40 3.82 11.32
N PRO A 20 21.32 4.43 12.51
CA PRO A 20 20.73 3.81 13.68
C PRO A 20 19.23 3.51 13.50
N PRO A 21 18.71 2.37 14.03
CA PRO A 21 17.28 2.13 14.11
C PRO A 21 16.54 3.28 14.81
N GLN A 22 15.28 3.57 14.44
CA GLN A 22 14.55 4.71 15.00
C GLN A 22 14.38 4.63 16.53
N LYS A 23 14.30 3.41 17.07
CA LYS A 23 14.21 3.14 18.52
C LYS A 23 15.56 3.18 19.23
N TYR A 24 16.68 3.31 18.49
CA TYR A 24 18.01 3.39 19.09
C TYR A 24 18.13 4.67 19.94
N PRO A 25 18.59 4.57 21.20
CA PRO A 25 18.60 5.68 22.14
C PRO A 25 19.26 6.93 21.56
N VAL A 26 18.60 8.07 21.73
CA VAL A 26 19.05 9.43 21.34
C VAL A 26 19.19 9.65 19.82
N VAL A 27 20.07 8.91 19.16
CA VAL A 27 20.49 9.17 17.76
C VAL A 27 19.51 8.67 16.70
N GLY A 28 18.71 7.63 17.00
CA GLY A 28 17.73 7.09 16.03
C GLY A 28 16.66 8.12 15.62
N ARG A 29 16.09 8.82 16.61
CA ARG A 29 15.13 9.92 16.35
C ARG A 29 15.81 11.13 15.72
N PHE A 30 17.05 11.42 16.10
CA PHE A 30 17.82 12.53 15.55
C PHE A 30 18.06 12.37 14.04
N VAL A 31 18.59 11.22 13.62
CA VAL A 31 18.83 10.89 12.22
C VAL A 31 17.54 10.98 11.40
N SER A 32 16.44 10.44 11.93
CA SER A 32 15.12 10.56 11.28
C SER A 32 14.70 12.02 11.08
N LYS A 33 14.86 12.87 12.11
CA LYS A 33 14.51 14.30 12.03
C LYS A 33 15.37 15.04 11.02
N ILE A 34 16.67 14.74 10.95
CA ILE A 34 17.59 15.36 9.98
C ILE A 34 17.20 15.00 8.54
N ARG A 35 16.96 13.72 8.25
CA ARG A 35 16.51 13.30 6.91
C ARG A 35 15.19 13.95 6.51
N THR A 36 14.23 14.03 7.44
CA THR A 36 12.95 14.72 7.19
C THR A 36 13.15 16.21 6.92
N ARG A 37 14.02 16.89 7.67
CA ARG A 37 14.28 18.33 7.50
C ARG A 37 14.98 18.63 6.18
N TYR A 38 15.97 17.82 5.81
CA TYR A 38 16.64 17.91 4.51
C TYR A 38 15.69 17.63 3.33
N LYS A 39 14.77 16.68 3.48
CA LYS A 39 13.75 16.43 2.46
C LYS A 39 12.78 17.60 2.32
N ASP A 40 12.29 18.14 3.44
CA ASP A 40 11.33 19.25 3.47
C ASP A 40 11.90 20.52 2.81
N GLN A 41 13.18 20.84 3.03
CA GLN A 41 13.80 22.03 2.44
C GLN A 41 13.95 21.93 0.90
N ILE A 42 14.03 20.71 0.34
CA ILE A 42 14.07 20.47 -1.11
C ILE A 42 12.67 20.50 -1.71
N GLU A 43 11.69 19.85 -1.06
CA GLU A 43 10.32 19.73 -1.58
C GLU A 43 9.49 21.00 -1.34
N ASN A 44 9.75 21.74 -0.26
CA ASN A 44 9.00 22.92 0.16
C ASN A 44 9.96 24.09 0.52
N PRO A 45 10.70 24.65 -0.45
CA PRO A 45 11.74 25.66 -0.19
C PRO A 45 11.22 26.94 0.48
N ASN A 46 9.92 27.23 0.36
CA ASN A 46 9.28 28.42 0.95
C ASN A 46 8.66 28.16 2.33
N ASN A 47 8.93 27.00 2.96
CA ASN A 47 8.36 26.66 4.27
C ASN A 47 9.02 27.44 5.42
N ILE A 48 8.48 28.62 5.72
CA ILE A 48 8.95 29.49 6.81
C ILE A 48 8.82 28.91 8.23
N ARG A 49 8.02 27.83 8.41
CA ARG A 49 7.79 27.24 9.74
C ARG A 49 8.92 26.32 10.19
N LYS A 50 9.79 25.87 9.28
CA LYS A 50 10.89 24.96 9.59
C LYS A 50 12.21 25.62 9.22
N ARG A 51 13.13 25.71 10.18
CA ARG A 51 14.49 26.17 9.91
C ARG A 51 15.22 25.13 9.05
N PRO A 52 15.74 25.49 7.86
CA PRO A 52 16.51 24.57 7.03
C PRO A 52 17.80 24.13 7.74
N LEU A 53 18.42 23.05 7.25
CA LEU A 53 19.80 22.74 7.60
C LEU A 53 20.72 23.77 6.94
N THR A 54 21.75 24.22 7.65
CA THR A 54 22.78 25.06 7.02
C THR A 54 23.63 24.21 6.07
N GLN A 55 24.35 24.85 5.14
CA GLN A 55 25.28 24.12 4.28
C GLN A 55 26.38 23.45 5.11
N GLU A 56 26.89 24.14 6.13
CA GLU A 56 27.87 23.59 7.10
C GLU A 56 27.36 22.34 7.82
N ASP A 57 26.10 22.35 8.27
CA ASP A 57 25.45 21.19 8.91
C ASP A 57 25.39 19.99 7.93
N ILE A 58 25.13 20.27 6.65
CA ILE A 58 25.03 19.26 5.60
C ILE A 58 26.41 18.67 5.31
N ASP A 59 27.40 19.52 5.11
CA ASP A 59 28.76 19.12 4.76
C ASP A 59 29.39 18.26 5.87
N GLU A 60 29.24 18.64 7.14
CA GLU A 60 29.73 17.86 8.29
C GLU A 60 29.12 16.45 8.32
N LEU A 61 27.84 16.31 7.95
CA LEU A 61 27.15 15.02 7.88
C LEU A 61 27.63 14.18 6.69
N VAL A 62 27.75 14.79 5.50
CA VAL A 62 28.25 14.08 4.31
C VAL A 62 29.68 13.59 4.52
N GLU A 63 30.55 14.43 5.09
CA GLU A 63 31.96 14.09 5.34
C GLU A 63 32.11 12.89 6.29
N MET A 64 31.21 12.75 7.27
CA MET A 64 31.17 11.56 8.11
C MET A 64 30.46 10.36 7.48
N GLY A 65 30.09 10.40 6.21
CA GLY A 65 29.43 9.30 5.50
C GLY A 65 27.95 9.14 5.86
N PHE A 66 27.28 10.20 6.30
CA PHE A 66 25.83 10.19 6.51
C PHE A 66 25.09 10.37 5.17
N GLU A 67 24.23 9.42 4.84
CA GLU A 67 23.34 9.56 3.69
C GLU A 67 21.99 10.20 4.12
N PHE A 68 21.72 11.37 3.55
CA PHE A 68 20.46 12.12 3.72
C PHE A 68 19.28 11.43 3.03
N THR A 69 19.56 10.78 1.91
CA THR A 69 18.71 9.72 1.40
C THR A 69 18.83 8.55 2.35
N SER A 70 17.73 8.02 2.85
CA SER A 70 17.82 6.78 3.62
C SER A 70 18.44 5.71 2.70
N PRO A 71 19.63 5.14 3.01
CA PRO A 71 20.27 4.08 2.22
C PRO A 71 19.55 2.75 2.44
N ARG A 72 18.26 2.81 2.76
CA ARG A 72 17.48 1.62 3.00
C ARG A 72 17.43 0.88 1.67
N MET A 73 17.91 -0.36 1.69
CA MET A 73 17.51 -1.39 0.72
C MET A 73 16.00 -1.31 0.42
N ASP A 74 15.19 -0.82 1.37
CA ASP A 74 13.75 -0.52 1.26
C ASP A 74 13.33 0.39 0.10
N VAL A 75 14.19 1.25 -0.48
CA VAL A 75 13.81 2.09 -1.64
C VAL A 75 13.77 1.27 -2.93
N LYS A 76 14.81 0.47 -3.18
CA LYS A 76 14.86 -0.45 -4.32
C LYS A 76 13.87 -1.60 -4.14
N ILE A 77 13.81 -2.16 -2.93
CA ILE A 77 12.80 -3.17 -2.55
C ILE A 77 11.38 -2.58 -2.69
N GLY A 78 11.18 -1.32 -2.30
CA GLY A 78 9.89 -0.64 -2.39
C GLY A 78 9.40 -0.51 -3.83
N LEU A 79 10.27 -0.09 -4.75
CA LEU A 79 9.92 -0.02 -6.17
C LEU A 79 9.66 -1.41 -6.77
N GLN A 80 10.52 -2.38 -6.46
CA GLN A 80 10.36 -3.77 -6.93
C GLN A 80 9.03 -4.36 -6.44
N LYS A 81 8.70 -4.16 -5.16
CA LYS A 81 7.41 -4.57 -4.59
C LYS A 81 6.23 -3.93 -5.31
N MET A 82 6.32 -2.65 -5.67
CA MET A 82 5.25 -1.99 -6.44
C MET A 82 5.13 -2.54 -7.86
N GLN A 83 6.25 -2.86 -8.50
CA GLN A 83 6.26 -3.52 -9.82
C GLN A 83 5.67 -4.93 -9.76
N GLU A 84 5.98 -5.71 -8.73
CA GLU A 84 5.42 -7.04 -8.51
C GLU A 84 3.91 -6.99 -8.25
N ILE A 85 3.43 -6.09 -7.39
CA ILE A 85 1.98 -5.93 -7.14
C ILE A 85 1.27 -5.52 -8.43
N ALA A 86 1.86 -4.60 -9.21
CA ALA A 86 1.31 -4.23 -10.50
C ALA A 86 1.22 -5.44 -11.43
N LYS A 87 2.28 -6.24 -11.53
CA LYS A 87 2.31 -7.45 -12.36
C LYS A 87 1.28 -8.50 -11.92
N LYS A 88 1.11 -8.73 -10.62
CA LYS A 88 0.07 -9.63 -10.06
C LYS A 88 -1.35 -9.18 -10.39
N ARG A 89 -1.55 -7.89 -10.69
CA ARG A 89 -2.82 -7.29 -11.10
C ARG A 89 -2.90 -7.05 -12.61
N ASN A 90 -2.08 -7.78 -13.37
CA ASN A 90 -1.96 -7.67 -14.83
C ASN A 90 -1.67 -6.24 -15.33
N GLY A 91 -1.10 -5.39 -14.49
CA GLY A 91 -0.69 -4.03 -14.81
C GLY A 91 0.82 -3.83 -14.74
N LYS A 92 1.23 -2.57 -14.83
CA LYS A 92 2.63 -2.13 -14.82
C LYS A 92 2.79 -0.87 -13.97
N CYS A 93 3.90 -0.79 -13.23
CA CYS A 93 4.37 0.45 -12.62
C CYS A 93 5.29 1.15 -13.62
N LEU A 94 4.94 2.36 -14.04
CA LEU A 94 5.67 3.15 -15.03
C LEU A 94 6.73 4.05 -14.38
N SER A 95 6.58 4.37 -13.09
CA SER A 95 7.59 5.10 -12.34
C SER A 95 8.89 4.31 -12.22
N LYS A 96 10.01 4.98 -12.46
CA LYS A 96 11.38 4.43 -12.30
C LYS A 96 12.02 4.78 -10.95
N LYS A 97 11.42 5.71 -10.19
CA LYS A 97 11.92 6.20 -8.89
C LYS A 97 10.86 5.96 -7.82
N TYR A 98 11.32 5.59 -6.63
CA TYR A 98 10.51 5.43 -5.43
C TYR A 98 11.12 6.28 -4.33
N TYR A 99 10.30 7.07 -3.63
CA TYR A 99 10.80 7.95 -2.57
C TYR A 99 10.30 7.54 -1.19
N ASN A 100 9.05 7.12 -1.09
CA ASN A 100 8.38 6.69 0.14
C ASN A 100 7.00 6.10 -0.21
N ASN A 101 6.24 5.67 0.79
CA ASN A 101 4.94 5.04 0.59
C ASN A 101 3.76 6.01 0.34
N THR A 102 3.98 7.33 0.43
CA THR A 102 2.93 8.35 0.23
C THR A 102 3.07 9.08 -1.11
N THR A 103 4.29 9.25 -1.63
CA THR A 103 4.54 9.83 -2.96
C THR A 103 3.92 8.94 -4.03
N LYS A 104 3.09 9.54 -4.89
CA LYS A 104 2.36 8.81 -5.92
C LYS A 104 3.33 8.29 -6.99
N LEU A 105 3.15 7.03 -7.37
CA LEU A 105 3.74 6.43 -8.56
C LEU A 105 2.69 6.36 -9.67
N ILE A 106 3.14 6.27 -10.92
CA ILE A 106 2.29 6.12 -12.09
C ILE A 106 2.16 4.64 -12.42
N PHE A 107 0.91 4.18 -12.56
CA PHE A 107 0.57 2.81 -12.89
C PHE A 107 -0.31 2.75 -14.14
N LYS A 108 -0.29 1.59 -14.81
CA LYS A 108 -1.16 1.25 -15.95
C LYS A 108 -1.75 -0.15 -15.72
N CYS A 109 -3.06 -0.33 -15.86
CA CYS A 109 -3.68 -1.65 -15.80
C CYS A 109 -3.59 -2.39 -17.14
N SER A 110 -4.11 -3.63 -17.20
CA SER A 110 -4.19 -4.45 -18.42
C SER A 110 -5.07 -3.81 -19.49
N GLU A 111 -6.14 -3.14 -19.07
CA GLU A 111 -7.15 -2.59 -19.96
C GLU A 111 -6.58 -1.46 -20.83
N LYS A 112 -6.63 -1.66 -22.15
CA LYS A 112 -6.10 -0.71 -23.14
C LYS A 112 -6.81 0.65 -23.09
N ASN A 113 -8.09 0.65 -22.77
CA ASN A 113 -8.94 1.84 -22.74
C ASN A 113 -8.78 2.65 -21.44
N HIS A 114 -8.05 2.13 -20.46
CA HIS A 114 -7.86 2.82 -19.20
C HIS A 114 -6.57 3.65 -19.22
N PRO A 115 -6.67 4.95 -18.92
CA PRO A 115 -5.50 5.80 -18.82
C PRO A 115 -4.60 5.38 -17.66
N GLU A 116 -3.36 5.81 -17.76
CA GLU A 116 -2.40 5.73 -16.66
C GLU A 116 -2.91 6.55 -15.48
N PHE A 117 -2.67 6.06 -14.26
CA PHE A 117 -3.20 6.69 -13.06
C PHE A 117 -2.16 6.81 -11.96
N PRO A 118 -2.16 7.92 -11.21
CA PRO A 118 -1.26 8.11 -10.08
C PRO A 118 -1.84 7.46 -8.81
N MET A 119 -1.04 6.70 -8.07
CA MET A 119 -1.44 6.12 -6.79
C MET A 119 -0.27 6.00 -5.80
N SER A 120 -0.52 6.18 -4.50
CA SER A 120 0.50 5.99 -3.48
C SER A 120 0.75 4.50 -3.23
N PRO A 121 2.00 4.08 -2.96
CA PRO A 121 2.32 2.71 -2.57
C PRO A 121 1.47 2.19 -1.41
N ASP A 122 1.19 3.02 -0.41
CA ASP A 122 0.32 2.69 0.72
C ASP A 122 -1.09 2.26 0.26
N SER A 123 -1.70 3.04 -0.64
CA SER A 123 -3.02 2.71 -1.21
C SER A 123 -2.99 1.39 -2.00
N ILE A 124 -1.92 1.16 -2.76
CA ILE A 124 -1.73 -0.08 -3.53
C ILE A 124 -1.61 -1.27 -2.59
N THR A 125 -0.84 -1.15 -1.50
CA THR A 125 -0.71 -2.22 -0.50
C THR A 125 -1.98 -2.49 0.29
N GLN A 126 -2.84 -1.47 0.49
CA GLN A 126 -4.18 -1.62 1.06
C GLN A 126 -5.19 -2.22 0.08
N GLY A 127 -4.75 -2.56 -1.14
CA GLY A 127 -5.56 -3.24 -2.13
C GLY A 127 -6.28 -2.32 -3.13
N LYS A 128 -6.12 -0.99 -3.05
CA LYS A 128 -6.69 -0.07 -4.06
C LYS A 128 -5.97 -0.21 -5.40
N TRP A 129 -6.65 0.04 -6.50
CA TRP A 129 -6.12 -0.10 -7.86
C TRP A 129 -6.81 0.86 -8.85
N CYS A 130 -6.75 0.56 -10.15
CA CYS A 130 -7.38 1.31 -11.23
C CYS A 130 -8.88 1.57 -10.96
N ARG A 131 -9.26 2.85 -10.98
CA ARG A 131 -10.64 3.29 -10.79
C ARG A 131 -11.57 2.81 -11.91
N ASN A 132 -11.08 2.77 -13.15
CA ASN A 132 -11.92 2.38 -14.27
C ASN A 132 -12.20 0.87 -14.26
N CYS A 133 -11.20 0.03 -13.97
CA CYS A 133 -11.44 -1.41 -13.74
C CYS A 133 -12.47 -1.64 -12.63
N TYR A 134 -12.40 -0.85 -11.55
CA TYR A 134 -13.39 -0.92 -10.47
C TYR A 134 -14.81 -0.52 -10.94
N LEU A 135 -14.93 0.46 -11.84
CA LEU A 135 -16.21 0.88 -12.38
C LEU A 135 -16.79 -0.14 -13.37
N ASP A 136 -15.95 -0.75 -14.20
CA ASP A 136 -16.34 -1.82 -15.10
C ASP A 136 -16.83 -3.04 -14.31
N GLU A 137 -16.09 -3.44 -13.28
CA GLU A 137 -16.50 -4.50 -12.35
C GLU A 137 -17.86 -4.19 -11.72
N ILE A 138 -18.08 -2.97 -11.21
CA ILE A 138 -19.39 -2.57 -10.68
C ILE A 138 -20.49 -2.70 -11.73
N LYS A 139 -20.21 -2.31 -12.98
CA LYS A 139 -21.19 -2.41 -14.06
C LYS A 139 -21.55 -3.87 -14.31
N GLU A 140 -20.57 -4.77 -14.40
CA GLU A 140 -20.81 -6.21 -14.54
C GLU A 140 -21.66 -6.77 -13.39
N PHE A 141 -21.36 -6.38 -12.15
CA PHE A 141 -22.16 -6.79 -10.99
C PHE A 141 -23.59 -6.25 -11.01
N LYS A 142 -23.84 -5.08 -11.60
CA LYS A 142 -25.20 -4.56 -11.76
C LYS A 142 -26.02 -5.37 -12.76
N ASP A 143 -25.37 -5.89 -13.79
CA ASP A 143 -26.02 -6.65 -14.86
C ASP A 143 -26.25 -8.13 -14.50
N LYS A 144 -25.76 -8.59 -13.34
CA LYS A 144 -26.00 -9.95 -12.85
C LYS A 144 -27.45 -10.20 -12.46
N THR A 145 -27.83 -11.47 -12.53
CA THR A 145 -29.13 -12.00 -12.19
C THR A 145 -29.08 -12.85 -10.92
N ILE A 146 -30.24 -13.21 -10.38
CA ILE A 146 -30.31 -14.17 -9.26
C ILE A 146 -29.79 -15.56 -9.67
N GLU A 147 -29.94 -15.94 -10.94
CA GLU A 147 -29.45 -17.23 -11.43
C GLU A 147 -27.91 -17.26 -11.47
N ASP A 148 -27.26 -16.14 -11.79
CA ASP A 148 -25.81 -16.03 -11.68
C ASP A 148 -25.32 -16.25 -10.24
N MET A 149 -26.07 -15.76 -9.25
CA MET A 149 -25.76 -15.95 -7.83
C MET A 149 -25.93 -17.41 -7.41
N LYS A 150 -26.99 -18.08 -7.88
CA LYS A 150 -27.22 -19.52 -7.64
C LYS A 150 -26.13 -20.37 -8.28
N ASN A 151 -25.76 -20.09 -9.52
CA ASN A 151 -24.69 -20.80 -10.22
C ASN A 151 -23.34 -20.60 -9.53
N PHE A 152 -23.04 -19.40 -9.05
CA PHE A 152 -21.85 -19.14 -8.23
C PHE A 152 -21.88 -19.93 -6.92
N ALA A 153 -23.01 -19.97 -6.22
CA ALA A 153 -23.12 -20.74 -4.99
C ALA A 153 -22.90 -22.24 -5.21
N LYS A 154 -23.49 -22.78 -6.29
CA LYS A 154 -23.35 -24.17 -6.71
C LYS A 154 -21.91 -24.53 -7.04
N SER A 155 -21.15 -23.62 -7.67
CA SER A 155 -19.73 -23.89 -7.99
C SER A 155 -18.85 -24.02 -6.74
N LEU A 156 -19.30 -23.49 -5.60
CA LEU A 156 -18.68 -23.65 -4.28
C LEU A 156 -19.32 -24.75 -3.43
N GLY A 157 -20.19 -25.59 -4.04
CA GLY A 157 -20.89 -26.68 -3.36
C GLY A 157 -22.01 -26.21 -2.42
N GLY A 158 -22.47 -24.98 -2.56
CA GLY A 158 -23.60 -24.44 -1.80
C GLY A 158 -24.78 -24.03 -2.68
N ASP A 159 -25.69 -23.22 -2.13
CA ASP A 159 -26.81 -22.64 -2.87
C ASP A 159 -27.11 -21.20 -2.41
N CYS A 160 -27.82 -20.45 -3.26
CA CYS A 160 -28.37 -19.14 -2.94
C CYS A 160 -29.87 -19.28 -2.73
N LEU A 161 -30.31 -19.09 -1.48
CA LEU A 161 -31.70 -19.24 -1.04
C LEU A 161 -32.59 -18.04 -1.40
N SER A 162 -31.99 -16.92 -1.80
CA SER A 162 -32.75 -15.73 -2.22
C SER A 162 -33.42 -15.94 -3.58
N SER A 163 -34.63 -15.39 -3.72
CA SER A 163 -35.42 -15.46 -4.96
C SER A 163 -35.15 -14.31 -5.93
N GLU A 164 -34.55 -13.21 -5.46
CA GLU A 164 -34.33 -11.99 -6.25
C GLU A 164 -32.95 -11.39 -6.01
N TYR A 165 -32.42 -10.71 -7.04
CA TYR A 165 -31.15 -9.98 -6.98
C TYR A 165 -31.41 -8.48 -7.01
N LYS A 166 -31.26 -7.81 -5.86
CA LYS A 166 -31.45 -6.35 -5.71
C LYS A 166 -30.14 -5.55 -5.84
N GLY A 167 -29.14 -6.14 -6.48
CA GLY A 167 -27.81 -5.56 -6.68
C GLY A 167 -26.77 -6.03 -5.66
N TYR A 168 -25.51 -5.79 -6.00
CA TYR A 168 -24.33 -6.36 -5.33
C TYR A 168 -24.10 -5.88 -3.88
N THR A 169 -24.76 -4.81 -3.46
CA THR A 169 -24.67 -4.26 -2.09
C THR A 169 -25.77 -4.76 -1.17
N LYS A 170 -26.78 -5.46 -1.69
CA LYS A 170 -27.88 -6.03 -0.89
C LYS A 170 -27.53 -7.46 -0.49
N LYS A 171 -27.83 -7.81 0.76
CA LYS A 171 -27.56 -9.15 1.28
C LYS A 171 -28.49 -10.16 0.62
N LEU A 172 -27.93 -11.30 0.24
CA LEU A 172 -28.66 -12.52 -0.11
C LEU A 172 -28.43 -13.56 0.98
N HIS A 173 -29.27 -14.58 1.00
CA HIS A 173 -29.14 -15.72 1.91
C HIS A 173 -28.43 -16.86 1.19
N TRP A 174 -27.34 -17.33 1.77
CA TRP A 174 -26.48 -18.36 1.20
C TRP A 174 -26.49 -19.58 2.12
N ILE A 175 -26.27 -20.76 1.54
CA ILE A 175 -26.06 -22.00 2.27
C ILE A 175 -24.83 -22.71 1.70
N CYS A 176 -23.92 -23.18 2.56
CA CYS A 176 -22.76 -23.95 2.12
C CYS A 176 -23.06 -25.46 2.10
N ASN A 177 -22.11 -26.27 1.60
CA ASN A 177 -22.22 -27.73 1.60
C ASN A 177 -22.42 -28.33 3.02
N ASN A 178 -21.87 -27.67 4.04
CA ASN A 178 -22.02 -28.07 5.45
C ASN A 178 -23.31 -27.56 6.10
N LYS A 179 -24.24 -27.00 5.30
CA LYS A 179 -25.56 -26.50 5.71
C LYS A 179 -25.55 -25.27 6.64
N HIS A 180 -24.41 -24.63 6.83
CA HIS A 180 -24.38 -23.30 7.45
C HIS A 180 -25.09 -22.31 6.53
N ASN A 181 -25.89 -21.43 7.12
CA ASN A 181 -26.67 -20.43 6.40
C ASN A 181 -26.37 -19.05 6.97
N TRP A 182 -26.14 -18.07 6.10
CA TRP A 182 -25.79 -16.72 6.54
C TRP A 182 -26.21 -15.65 5.53
N PRO A 183 -26.52 -14.42 6.00
CA PRO A 183 -26.82 -13.30 5.14
C PRO A 183 -25.54 -12.53 4.77
N ALA A 184 -25.19 -12.49 3.49
CA ALA A 184 -23.99 -11.79 3.00
C ALA A 184 -24.21 -11.15 1.63
N THR A 185 -23.43 -10.11 1.32
CA THR A 185 -23.56 -9.43 0.03
C THR A 185 -22.81 -10.20 -1.08
N PRO A 186 -23.34 -10.21 -2.32
CA PRO A 186 -22.63 -10.72 -3.49
C PRO A 186 -21.22 -10.16 -3.62
N TRP A 187 -21.04 -8.87 -3.31
CA TRP A 187 -19.75 -8.21 -3.34
C TRP A 187 -18.73 -8.82 -2.37
N GLU A 188 -19.11 -9.04 -1.11
CA GLU A 188 -18.22 -9.63 -0.12
C GLU A 188 -17.84 -11.07 -0.47
N ILE A 189 -18.82 -11.84 -0.94
CA ILE A 189 -18.62 -13.25 -1.26
C ILE A 189 -17.75 -13.41 -2.50
N ILE A 190 -18.13 -12.79 -3.62
CA ILE A 190 -17.51 -13.04 -4.92
C ILE A 190 -16.17 -12.32 -5.00
N ARG A 191 -16.11 -11.05 -4.57
CA ARG A 191 -14.91 -10.22 -4.76
C ARG A 191 -13.87 -10.42 -3.68
N ASN A 192 -14.29 -10.50 -2.42
CA ASN A 192 -13.36 -10.70 -1.30
C ASN A 192 -13.11 -12.19 -1.02
N ASN A 193 -13.73 -13.10 -1.78
CA ASN A 193 -13.64 -14.54 -1.63
C ASN A 193 -13.98 -15.00 -0.19
N LYS A 194 -15.00 -14.39 0.42
CA LYS A 194 -15.45 -14.69 1.78
C LYS A 194 -16.71 -15.53 1.73
N TRP A 195 -16.57 -16.84 1.69
CA TRP A 195 -17.70 -17.77 1.58
C TRP A 195 -18.35 -18.03 2.95
N CYS A 196 -18.02 -19.14 3.59
CA CYS A 196 -18.64 -19.58 4.84
C CYS A 196 -17.63 -19.48 5.98
N GLN A 197 -17.88 -18.59 6.94
CA GLN A 197 -16.96 -18.34 8.05
C GLN A 197 -16.80 -19.56 8.97
N ASP A 198 -17.90 -20.30 9.17
CA ASP A 198 -17.92 -21.53 9.96
C ASP A 198 -17.12 -22.66 9.28
N CYS A 199 -17.04 -22.69 7.95
CA CYS A 199 -16.22 -23.65 7.20
C CYS A 199 -14.75 -23.25 7.13
N ASP A 200 -14.46 -21.95 7.03
CA ASP A 200 -13.10 -21.40 6.92
C ASP A 200 -12.42 -21.22 8.30
N GLY A 201 -13.10 -21.56 9.41
CA GLY A 201 -12.53 -21.61 10.76
C GLY A 201 -12.39 -20.25 11.45
N ASN A 202 -13.16 -19.24 11.06
CA ASN A 202 -13.24 -17.96 11.78
C ASN A 202 -14.56 -17.87 12.54
N ASN A 203 -14.50 -18.21 13.83
CA ASN A 203 -15.53 -17.96 14.85
C ASN A 203 -15.98 -16.50 14.89
#